data_AF-A0A318SXS5-F1
#
_entry.id   AF-A0A318SXS5-F1
#
_cell.length_a   1.000
_cell.length_b   1.000
_cell.length_c   1.000
_cell.angle_alpha   90.00
_cell.angle_beta   90.00
_cell.angle_gamma   90.00
#
_symmetry.space_group_name_H-M   'P 1'
#
loop_
_entity.id
_entity.type
_entity.pdbx_description
1 polymer ?
#
loop_
_entity_poly.entity_id
_entity_poly.type
_entity_poly.pdbx_seq_one_letter_code
_entity_poly.pdbx_strand_id
1 'polypeptide(L)' 'MTMTREELQARLISYLAAEAQILRAQEYVIGQGATARRLTRADLAEVTKTIAAIRAEIALLGPLGRPARRINYIRPY' A
#
# COMPACT_ATOMS: atom_id res chain seq x y z
N MET A 1 2.45 5.18 18.28
CA MET A 1 1.58 4.01 18.10
C MET A 1 2.01 3.30 16.83
N THR A 2 2.64 2.14 16.95
CA THR A 2 3.12 1.35 15.81
C THR A 2 1.91 0.65 15.18
N MET A 3 1.50 1.06 13.98
CA MET A 3 0.37 0.44 13.27
C MET A 3 0.69 -1.02 12.95
N THR A 4 -0.30 -1.90 13.13
CA THR A 4 -0.15 -3.33 12.82
C THR A 4 -0.24 -3.58 11.31
N ARG A 5 0.33 -4.70 10.84
CA ARG A 5 0.30 -5.09 9.42
C ARG A 5 -1.12 -5.17 8.86
N GLU A 6 -2.05 -5.65 9.66
CA GLU A 6 -3.47 -5.78 9.29
C GLU A 6 -4.14 -4.40 9.13
N GLU A 7 -3.84 -3.45 10.01
CA GLU A 7 -4.34 -2.08 9.89
C GLU A 7 -3.78 -1.36 8.65
N LEU A 8 -2.49 -1.55 8.34
CA LEU A 8 -1.90 -1.00 7.11
C LEU A 8 -2.55 -1.60 5.86
N GLN A 9 -2.89 -2.89 5.89
CA GLN A 9 -3.58 -3.55 4.79
C GLN A 9 -5.02 -3.06 4.62
N ALA A 10 -5.74 -2.84 5.73
CA ALA A 10 -7.08 -2.22 5.69
C ALA A 10 -7.02 -0.80 5.10
N ARG A 11 -6.04 0.00 5.52
CA ARG A 11 -5.78 1.33 4.92
C ARG A 11 -5.48 1.26 3.43
N LEU A 12 -4.63 0.33 3.01
CA LEU A 12 -4.28 0.13 1.60
C LEU A 12 -5.53 -0.16 0.75
N ILE A 13 -6.43 -1.02 1.24
CA ILE A 13 -7.68 -1.34 0.55
C ILE A 13 -8.57 -0.10 0.42
N SER A 14 -8.66 0.73 1.46
CA SER A 14 -9.40 2.00 1.39
C SER A 14 -8.82 2.97 0.35
N TYR A 15 -7.49 3.07 0.25
CA TYR A 15 -6.85 3.93 -0.76
C TYR A 15 -7.00 3.39 -2.19
N LEU A 16 -6.97 2.07 -2.38
CA LEU A 16 -7.23 1.45 -3.69
C LEU A 16 -8.69 1.64 -4.15
N ALA A 17 -9.65 1.49 -3.22
CA ALA A 17 -11.05 1.77 -3.51
C ALA A 17 -11.27 3.25 -3.89
N ALA A 18 -10.55 4.16 -3.23
CA ALA A 18 -10.58 5.56 -3.58
C ALA A 18 -9.96 5.87 -4.93
N GLU A 19 -8.84 5.24 -5.30
CA GLU A 19 -8.24 5.40 -6.63
C GLU A 19 -9.24 4.99 -7.72
N ALA A 20 -9.91 3.85 -7.56
CA ALA A 20 -10.94 3.40 -8.50
C ALA A 20 -12.15 4.35 -8.55
N GLN A 21 -12.53 4.92 -7.41
CA GLN A 21 -13.62 5.90 -7.33
C GLN A 21 -13.24 7.25 -7.92
N ILE A 22 -12.02 7.76 -7.72
CA ILE A 22 -11.51 9.01 -8.32
C ILE A 22 -11.36 8.85 -9.84
N LEU A 23 -11.09 7.63 -10.32
CA LEU A 23 -11.07 7.31 -11.75
C LEU A 23 -12.48 7.33 -12.37
N ARG A 24 -13.49 6.87 -11.63
CA ARG A 24 -14.90 6.80 -12.08
C ARG A 24 -15.71 8.08 -11.84
N ALA A 25 -15.46 8.75 -10.73
CA ALA A 25 -16.17 9.91 -10.23
C ALA A 25 -15.19 11.07 -10.03
N GLN A 26 -15.68 12.29 -10.23
CA GLN A 26 -14.84 13.49 -10.18
C GLN A 26 -14.38 13.84 -8.75
N GLU A 27 -15.03 13.28 -7.72
CA GLU A 27 -14.80 13.61 -6.32
C GLU A 27 -15.13 12.40 -5.41
N TYR A 28 -14.22 12.05 -4.48
CA TYR A 28 -14.40 10.96 -3.51
C TYR A 28 -13.90 11.37 -2.13
N VAL A 29 -14.56 10.95 -1.05
CA VAL A 29 -14.14 11.26 0.32
C VAL A 29 -13.62 9.99 1.00
N ILE A 30 -12.33 9.96 1.35
CA ILE A 30 -11.75 8.91 2.21
C ILE A 30 -11.89 9.32 3.67
N GLY A 31 -12.39 8.41 4.51
CA GLY A 31 -12.28 8.50 5.97
C GLY A 31 -13.61 8.35 6.71
N GLN A 32 -13.52 8.19 8.03
CA GLN A 32 -14.65 8.25 8.97
C GLN A 32 -14.35 9.39 9.96
N GLY A 33 -15.23 10.39 10.06
CA GLY A 33 -15.08 11.52 11.00
C GLY A 33 -14.04 12.58 10.63
N ALA A 34 -13.27 13.07 11.60
CA ALA A 34 -12.37 14.23 11.48
C ALA A 34 -11.17 14.04 10.51
N THR A 35 -10.90 12.81 10.07
CA THR A 35 -9.89 12.49 9.05
C THR A 35 -10.48 12.34 7.65
N ALA A 36 -11.73 12.77 7.44
CA ALA A 36 -12.35 12.80 6.12
C ALA A 36 -11.59 13.74 5.19
N ARG A 37 -10.91 13.19 4.18
CA ARG A 37 -10.25 13.94 3.11
C ARG A 37 -11.02 13.78 1.81
N ARG A 38 -11.34 14.91 1.19
CA ARG A 38 -11.89 14.94 -0.16
C ARG A 38 -10.74 14.82 -1.16
N LEU A 39 -10.74 13.73 -1.91
CA LEU A 39 -9.77 13.40 -2.92
C LEU A 39 -10.39 13.63 -4.30
N THR A 40 -9.63 14.30 -5.17
CA THR A 40 -10.02 14.56 -6.55
C THR A 40 -8.96 14.00 -7.49
N ARG A 41 -9.19 14.07 -8.81
CA ARG A 41 -8.20 13.62 -9.80
C ARG A 41 -6.83 14.31 -9.69
N ALA A 42 -6.79 15.55 -9.19
CA ALA A 42 -5.53 16.24 -8.92
C ALA A 42 -4.72 15.57 -7.80
N ASP A 43 -5.42 14.91 -6.87
CA ASP A 43 -4.86 14.20 -5.73
C ASP A 43 -4.45 12.76 -6.07
N LEU A 44 -4.74 12.28 -7.29
CA LEU A 44 -4.44 10.91 -7.70
C LEU A 44 -2.93 10.62 -7.58
N ALA A 45 -2.09 11.59 -7.91
CA ALA A 45 -0.63 11.48 -7.70
C ALA A 45 -0.24 11.39 -6.22
N GLU A 46 -0.94 12.07 -5.30
CA GLU A 46 -0.74 11.96 -3.85
C GLU A 46 -1.23 10.61 -3.31
N VAL A 47 -2.37 10.12 -3.80
CA VAL A 47 -2.93 8.80 -3.45
C VAL A 47 -1.96 7.69 -3.88
N THR A 48 -1.46 7.70 -5.11
CA THR A 48 -0.49 6.69 -5.59
C THR A 48 0.81 6.73 -4.77
N LYS A 49 1.31 7.92 -4.42
CA LYS A 49 2.48 8.07 -3.53
C LYS A 49 2.21 7.49 -2.13
N THR A 50 1.04 7.74 -1.57
CA THR A 50 0.62 7.22 -0.26
C THR A 50 0.50 5.70 -0.29
N ILE A 51 -0.08 5.13 -1.35
CA ILE A 51 -0.13 3.67 -1.57
C ILE A 51 1.29 3.11 -1.64
N ALA A 52 2.20 3.74 -2.37
CA ALA A 52 3.59 3.30 -2.48
C ALA A 52 4.32 3.33 -1.11
N ALA A 53 4.10 4.38 -0.31
CA ALA A 53 4.65 4.49 1.05
C ALA A 53 4.12 3.38 1.96
N ILE A 54 2.80 3.16 2.00
CA ILE A 54 2.19 2.10 2.81
C ILE A 54 2.68 0.71 2.35
N ARG A 55 2.85 0.48 1.05
CA ARG A 55 3.43 -0.78 0.53
C ARG A 55 4.88 -0.96 0.98
N ALA A 56 5.68 0.10 1.02
CA ALA A 56 7.04 0.06 1.53
C ALA A 56 7.06 -0.24 3.04
N GLU A 57 6.18 0.38 3.83
CA GLU A 57 6.02 0.08 5.27
C GLU A 57 5.59 -1.37 5.51
N ILE A 58 4.64 -1.89 4.72
CA ILE A 58 4.24 -3.30 4.75
C ILE A 58 5.40 -4.21 4.35
N ALA A 59 6.22 -3.82 3.37
CA ALA A 59 7.40 -4.59 2.97
C ALA A 59 8.48 -4.62 4.06
N LEU A 60 8.64 -3.53 4.81
CA LEU A 60 9.51 -3.46 5.99
C LEU A 60 8.99 -4.32 7.16
N LEU A 61 7.67 -4.40 7.32
CA LEU A 61 7.01 -5.21 8.36
C LEU A 61 6.82 -6.68 7.94
N GLY A 62 6.86 -6.97 6.64
CA GLY A 62 6.87 -8.32 6.09
C GLY A 62 8.22 -8.99 6.34
N PRO A 63 8.31 -10.33 6.27
CA PRO A 63 9.59 -11.00 6.36
C PRO A 63 10.44 -10.52 5.19
N LEU A 64 11.46 -9.70 5.47
CA LEU A 64 12.54 -9.33 4.56
C LEU A 64 12.86 -10.57 3.72
N GLY A 65 12.69 -10.43 2.40
CA GLY A 65 12.63 -11.53 1.46
C GLY A 65 13.63 -12.63 1.81
N ARG A 66 13.13 -13.87 1.96
CA ARG A 66 14.00 -15.04 1.93
C ARG A 66 14.88 -14.88 0.70
N PRO A 67 16.21 -14.73 0.83
CA PRO A 67 17.06 -14.81 -0.33
C PRO A 67 16.76 -16.17 -0.94
N ALA A 68 16.34 -16.19 -2.21
CA ALA A 68 16.13 -17.43 -2.94
C ALA A 68 17.38 -18.26 -2.74
N ARG A 69 17.26 -19.38 -2.02
CA ARG A 69 18.35 -20.31 -1.73
C ARG A 69 18.90 -20.72 -3.10
N ARG A 70 20.00 -20.09 -3.54
CA ARG A 70 20.75 -20.56 -4.72
C ARG A 70 21.35 -21.88 -4.30
N ILE A 71 20.67 -22.96 -4.64
CA ILE A 71 21.20 -24.32 -4.51
C ILE A 71 22.38 -24.38 -5.48
N ASN A 72 23.58 -24.13 -4.94
CA ASN A 72 24.81 -24.35 -5.66
C ASN A 72 25.02 -25.86 -5.67
N TYR A 73 24.62 -26.53 -6.75
CA TYR A 73 24.95 -27.93 -6.95
C TYR A 73 26.48 -28.04 -7.04
N ILE A 74 27.10 -28.49 -5.95
CA ILE A 74 28.47 -28.96 -5.97
C ILE A 74 28.47 -30.18 -6.89
N ARG A 75 29.03 -30.01 -8.08
CA ARG A 75 29.21 -31.07 -9.08
C ARG A 75 30.45 -31.88 -8.65
N PRO A 76 30.32 -33.18 -8.31
CA PRO A 76 31.48 -34.00 -7.97
C PRO A 76 32.28 -34.35 -9.24
N TYR A 77 33.60 -34.38 -9.08
CA TYR A 77 34.62 -34.75 -10.08
C TYR A 77 34.69 -36.27 -10.28
#